data_AF-A0A832Y031-F1
#
_entry.id   AF-A0A832Y031-F1
#
_cell.length_a   1.000
_cell.length_b   1.000
_cell.length_c   1.000
_cell.angle_alpha   90.00
_cell.angle_beta   90.00
_cell.angle_gamma   90.00
#
_symmetry.space_group_name_H-M   'P 1'
#
loop_
_entity.id
_entity.type
_entity.pdbx_description
1 polymer ?
#
loop_
_entity_poly.entity_id
_entity_poly.type
_entity_poly.pdbx_seq_one_letter_code
_entity_poly.pdbx_strand_id
1 'polypeptide(L)' 'VGIDAVVLNKLDVDAKGGAALSISSAIGQPIAFIGIGQGYGDIMPFDATWIVERIFA' A
#
# COMPACT_ATOMS: atom_id res chain seq x y z
N VAL A 1 -12.67 17.84 9.01
CA VAL A 1 -12.94 16.53 8.38
C VAL A 1 -11.64 15.75 8.47
N GLY A 2 -11.65 14.61 9.19
CA GLY A 2 -10.48 13.74 9.36
C GLY A 2 -10.47 12.61 8.33
N ILE A 3 -9.32 11.95 8.19
CA ILE A 3 -9.16 10.73 7.39
C ILE A 3 -8.88 9.62 8.40
N ASP A 4 -9.65 8.53 8.35
CA ASP A 4 -9.46 7.38 9.26
C ASP A 4 -8.51 6.32 8.68
N ALA A 5 -8.45 6.21 7.34
CA ALA A 5 -7.61 5.26 6.64
C ALA A 5 -7.36 5.68 5.19
N VAL A 6 -6.33 5.08 4.58
CA VAL A 6 -5.96 5.31 3.17
C VAL A 6 -5.92 4.02 2.35
N VAL A 7 -6.19 4.17 1.06
CA VAL A 7 -6.08 3.09 0.06
C VAL A 7 -4.96 3.45 -0.91
N LEU A 8 -4.02 2.53 -1.10
CA LEU A 8 -2.78 2.78 -1.83
C LEU A 8 -2.73 1.95 -3.12
N ASN A 9 -2.89 2.59 -4.27
CA ASN A 9 -2.95 1.91 -5.57
C ASN A 9 -1.62 1.95 -6.32
N LYS A 10 -1.52 1.12 -7.37
CA LYS A 10 -0.36 0.99 -8.27
C LYS A 10 0.92 0.51 -7.57
N LEU A 11 0.76 -0.32 -6.55
CA LEU A 11 1.88 -0.86 -5.79
C LEU A 11 2.69 -1.88 -6.61
N ASP A 12 2.11 -2.44 -7.67
CA ASP A 12 2.80 -3.26 -8.68
C ASP A 12 3.94 -2.53 -9.38
N VAL A 13 3.88 -1.20 -9.48
CA VAL A 13 4.90 -0.36 -10.12
C VAL A 13 5.95 0.14 -9.11
N ASP A 14 5.65 0.05 -7.81
CA ASP A 14 6.56 0.40 -6.72
C ASP A 14 7.34 -0.84 -6.24
N ALA A 15 8.28 -1.30 -7.07
CA ALA A 15 9.05 -2.52 -6.86
C ALA A 15 9.84 -2.58 -5.53
N LYS A 16 9.99 -1.44 -4.83
CA LYS A 16 10.71 -1.35 -3.55
C LYS A 16 9.82 -0.91 -2.38
N GLY A 17 8.51 -0.76 -2.59
CA GLY A 17 7.54 -0.34 -1.56
C GLY A 17 7.83 1.02 -0.91
N GLY A 18 8.73 1.82 -1.49
CA GLY A 18 9.25 3.04 -0.88
C GLY A 18 8.22 4.18 -0.89
N ALA A 19 7.37 4.22 -1.92
CA ALA A 19 6.28 5.19 -1.97
C ALA A 19 5.22 4.85 -0.92
N ALA A 20 4.90 3.56 -0.74
CA ALA A 20 3.96 3.13 0.28
C ALA A 20 4.42 3.49 1.71
N LEU A 21 5.71 3.28 2.00
CA LEU A 21 6.31 3.63 3.29
C LEU A 21 6.31 5.15 3.52
N SER A 22 6.66 5.92 2.50
CA SER A 22 6.69 7.40 2.55
C SER A 22 5.31 7.98 2.79
N ILE A 23 4.29 7.43 2.12
CA ILE A 23 2.89 7.83 2.25
C ILE A 23 2.37 7.49 3.65
N SER A 24 2.65 6.28 4.15
CA SER A 24 2.30 5.91 5.53
C SER A 24 2.94 6.86 6.55
N SER A 25 4.24 7.17 6.39
CA SER A 25 4.95 8.10 7.27
C SER A 25 4.43 9.54 7.19
N ALA A 26 3.97 10.00 6.03
CA ALA A 26 3.51 11.37 5.82
C ALA A 26 2.06 11.58 6.27
N ILE A 27 1.19 10.60 6.04
CA ILE A 27 -0.26 10.72 6.33
C ILE A 27 -0.55 10.41 7.81
N GLY A 28 0.23 9.53 8.44
CA GLY A 28 0.03 9.16 9.85
C GLY A 28 -1.25 8.38 10.14
N GLN A 29 -1.95 7.93 9.09
CA GLN A 29 -3.16 7.09 9.16
C GLN A 29 -2.86 5.70 8.60
N PRO A 30 -3.58 4.64 9.05
CA PRO A 30 -3.35 3.29 8.58
C PRO A 30 -3.72 3.11 7.11
N ILE A 31 -2.96 2.26 6.41
CA ILE A 31 -3.32 1.77 5.08
C ILE A 31 -4.30 0.61 5.26
N ALA A 32 -5.50 0.73 4.69
CA ALA A 32 -6.53 -0.31 4.78
C ALA A 32 -6.43 -1.31 3.61
N PHE A 33 -6.20 -0.80 2.40
CA PHE A 33 -6.16 -1.60 1.17
C PHE A 33 -5.03 -1.18 0.26
N ILE A 34 -4.54 -2.13 -0.53
CA ILE A 34 -3.54 -1.91 -1.56
C ILE A 34 -4.03 -2.43 -2.92
N GLY A 35 -3.74 -1.65 -3.96
CA GLY A 35 -3.96 -2.01 -5.36
C GLY A 35 -2.67 -2.54 -5.99
N ILE A 36 -2.68 -3.78 -6.43
CA ILE A 36 -1.52 -4.53 -6.96
C ILE A 36 -1.62 -4.78 -8.47
N GLY A 37 -2.44 -4.01 -9.18
CA GLY A 37 -2.68 -4.16 -10.62
C GLY A 37 -3.72 -3.19 -11.15
N GLN A 38 -4.25 -3.49 -12.35
CA GLN A 38 -5.18 -2.62 -13.08
C GLN A 38 -6.62 -3.15 -13.11
N GLY A 39 -6.81 -4.43 -12.80
CA GLY A 39 -8.12 -5.09 -12.78
C GLY A 39 -8.90 -4.82 -11.50
N TYR A 40 -10.22 -5.01 -11.57
CA TYR A 40 -11.10 -4.84 -10.39
C TYR A 40 -10.81 -5.83 -9.25
N GLY A 41 -10.20 -6.97 -9.56
CA GLY A 41 -9.77 -7.95 -8.57
C GLY A 41 -8.41 -7.66 -7.94
N ASP A 42 -7.68 -6.66 -8.42
CA ASP A 42 -6.30 -6.38 -8.01
C ASP A 42 -6.24 -5.48 -6.77
N ILE A 43 -7.25 -5.55 -5.91
CA ILE A 43 -7.30 -4.86 -4.62
C ILE A 43 -7.33 -5.90 -3.50
N MET A 44 -6.46 -5.72 -2.51
CA MET A 44 -6.38 -6.61 -1.36
C MET A 44 -6.25 -5.81 -0.05
N PRO A 45 -6.67 -6.38 1.09
CA PRO A 45 -6.36 -5.82 2.40
C PRO A 45 -4.86 -5.61 2.56
N PHE A 46 -4.48 -4.54 3.25
CA PHE A 46 -3.07 -4.29 3.55
C PHE A 46 -2.51 -5.36 4.50
N ASP A 47 -1.38 -5.96 4.12
CA ASP A 47 -0.62 -6.89 4.95
C ASP A 47 0.85 -6.43 5.00
N ALA A 48 1.30 -6.04 6.20
CA ALA A 48 2.66 -5.57 6.41
C ALA A 48 3.72 -6.66 6.13
N THR A 49 3.41 -7.93 6.42
CA THR A 49 4.31 -9.05 6.16
C THR A 49 4.53 -9.21 4.67
N TRP A 50 3.44 -9.18 3.89
CA TRP A 50 3.49 -9.27 2.43
C TRP A 50 4.30 -8.12 1.80
N ILE A 51 4.15 -6.90 2.32
CA ILE A 51 4.93 -5.73 1.86
C ILE A 51 6.42 -5.95 2.13
N VAL A 52 6.78 -6.36 3.36
CA VAL A 52 8.18 -6.59 3.74
C VAL A 52 8.80 -7.67 2.85
N GLU A 53 8.11 -8.80 2.65
CA GLU A 53 8.56 -9.85 1.73
C GLU A 53 8.81 -9.32 0.32
N ARG A 54 7.92 -8.46 -0.21
CA ARG A 54 8.11 -7.85 -1.53
C ARG A 54 9.26 -6.85 -1.61
N ILE A 55 9.56 -6.14 -0.54
CA ILE A 55 10.67 -5.17 -0.52
C ILE A 55 12.03 -5.89 -0.50
N PHE A 56 12.10 -7.08 0.11
CA PHE A 56 13.34 -7.84 0.31
C PHE A 56 13.50 -9.03 -0.65
N ALA A 57 12.52 -9.32 -1.51
CA ALA A 57 12.61 -10.29 -2.60
C ALA A 57 13.42 -9.74 -3.79
#